data_AF-A0A3D0LUZ0-F1
#
_entry.id   AF-A0A3D0LUZ0-F1
#
_cell.length_a   1.000
_cell.length_b   1.000
_cell.length_c   1.000
_cell.angle_alpha   90.00
_cell.angle_beta   90.00
_cell.angle_gamma   90.00
#
_symmetry.space_group_name_H-M   'P 1'
#
loop_
_entity.id
_entity.type
_entity.pdbx_description
1 polymer ?
#
loop_
_entity_poly.entity_id
_entity_poly.type
_entity_poly.pdbx_seq_one_letter_code
_entity_poly.pdbx_strand_id
1 'polypeptide(L)'
;MKKRLAVQSEPSMMKPAWFDRKGIMAMIRFVVGYCVTFPVAAIFGKEGWGVAAPLALLAMVFVVVIEVLVFRWRRRYGESLSDRMTASDPVEWTVELNGVKVGSIPDARYAAIKQQSFRSGRNAVAQLFNIGHVILVVSNQLIVSFAVLAVYLVIAW
;
A
#
# COMPACT_ATOMS: atom_id res chain seq x y z
N MET A 1 -20.02 -39.27 -10.61
CA MET A 1 -20.39 -38.46 -9.43
C MET A 1 -19.43 -37.28 -9.28
N LYS A 2 -19.84 -36.07 -9.69
CA LYS A 2 -19.07 -34.83 -9.52
C LYS A 2 -19.08 -34.44 -8.03
N LYS A 3 -17.98 -34.65 -7.30
CA LYS A 3 -17.74 -34.01 -6.01
C LYS A 3 -17.66 -32.50 -6.29
N ARG A 4 -18.77 -31.78 -6.07
CA ARG A 4 -18.73 -30.33 -5.94
C ARG A 4 -17.79 -30.06 -4.77
N LEU A 5 -16.67 -29.42 -5.05
CA LEU A 5 -15.82 -28.84 -4.03
C LEU A 5 -16.72 -27.85 -3.29
N ALA A 6 -17.20 -28.28 -2.12
CA ALA A 6 -17.84 -27.40 -1.18
C ALA A 6 -16.84 -26.28 -0.93
N VAL A 7 -17.16 -25.10 -1.44
CA VAL A 7 -16.54 -23.85 -1.02
C VAL A 7 -16.80 -23.81 0.47
N GLN A 8 -15.80 -24.23 1.22
CA GLN A 8 -15.76 -24.15 2.67
C GLN A 8 -15.93 -22.66 2.95
N SER A 9 -17.15 -22.27 3.34
CA SER A 9 -17.47 -20.93 3.78
C SER A 9 -16.60 -20.69 5.01
N GLU A 10 -15.46 -20.05 4.80
CA GLU A 10 -14.60 -19.57 5.86
C GLU A 10 -15.51 -18.85 6.87
N PRO A 11 -15.38 -19.16 8.18
CA PRO A 11 -16.15 -18.47 9.20
C PRO A 11 -15.92 -16.98 8.98
N SER A 12 -17.02 -16.21 8.98
CA SER A 12 -17.04 -14.78 8.76
C SER A 12 -15.90 -14.13 9.53
N MET A 13 -14.79 -13.88 8.85
CA MET A 13 -13.62 -13.25 9.44
C MET A 13 -14.10 -11.87 9.85
N MET A 14 -14.41 -11.72 11.14
CA MET A 14 -14.75 -10.44 11.74
C MET A 14 -13.63 -9.49 11.33
N LYS A 15 -13.99 -8.52 10.49
CA LYS A 15 -13.09 -7.43 10.14
C LYS A 15 -12.65 -6.81 11.46
N PRO A 16 -11.35 -6.82 11.82
CA PRO A 16 -10.91 -6.17 13.04
C PRO A 16 -11.36 -4.71 12.99
N ALA A 17 -12.23 -4.32 13.93
CA ALA A 17 -12.91 -3.03 13.98
C ALA A 17 -11.94 -1.83 14.05
N TRP A 18 -10.68 -2.08 14.39
CA TRP A 18 -9.62 -1.08 14.47
C TRP A 18 -8.91 -0.80 13.13
N PHE A 19 -9.22 -1.53 12.06
CA PHE A 19 -8.66 -1.32 10.72
C PHE A 19 -9.68 -0.65 9.78
N ASP A 20 -10.28 0.45 10.23
CA ASP A 20 -11.06 1.29 9.32
C ASP A 20 -10.08 1.87 8.29
N ARG A 21 -10.19 1.39 7.04
CA ARG A 21 -9.40 1.87 5.91
C ARG A 21 -9.45 3.40 5.78
N LYS A 22 -10.55 4.03 6.20
CA LYS A 22 -10.66 5.49 6.19
C LYS A 22 -9.71 6.13 7.21
N GLY A 23 -9.56 5.54 8.40
CA GLY A 23 -8.69 6.01 9.47
C GLY A 23 -7.20 5.91 9.13
N ILE A 24 -6.74 4.79 8.57
CA ILE A 24 -5.33 4.62 8.18
C ILE A 24 -4.95 5.58 7.05
N MET A 25 -5.84 5.77 6.08
CA MET A 25 -5.59 6.69 4.96
C MET A 25 -5.62 8.15 5.44
N ALA A 26 -6.52 8.50 6.36
CA ALA A 26 -6.51 9.81 7.00
C ALA A 26 -5.21 10.05 7.78
N MET A 27 -4.70 9.04 8.50
CA MET A 27 -3.43 9.12 9.22
C MET A 27 -2.24 9.31 8.27
N ILE A 28 -2.17 8.58 7.15
CA ILE A 28 -1.11 8.73 6.14
C ILE A 28 -1.14 10.14 5.54
N ARG A 29 -2.32 10.64 5.16
CA ARG A 29 -2.48 12.01 4.63
C ARG A 29 -2.05 13.07 5.64
N PHE A 30 -2.41 12.86 6.91
CA PHE A 30 -2.00 13.74 8.01
C PHE A 30 -0.49 13.74 8.19
N VAL A 31 0.15 12.57 8.26
CA VAL A 31 1.60 12.43 8.41
C VAL A 31 2.35 13.04 7.23
N VAL A 32 1.95 12.74 5.98
CA VAL A 32 2.62 13.30 4.80
C VAL A 32 2.46 14.81 4.71
N GLY A 33 1.25 15.33 4.94
CA GLY A 33 1.01 16.78 4.96
C GLY A 33 1.83 17.48 6.06
N TYR A 34 1.89 16.88 7.25
CA TYR A 34 2.63 17.42 8.39
C TYR A 34 4.16 17.38 8.19
N CYS A 35 4.69 16.27 7.66
CA CYS A 35 6.12 16.11 7.38
C CYS A 35 6.64 17.03 6.28
N VAL A 36 5.78 17.53 5.38
CA VAL A 36 6.18 18.48 4.33
C VAL A 36 6.01 19.92 4.79
N THR A 37 4.90 20.24 5.48
CA THR A 37 4.61 21.61 5.95
C THR A 37 5.56 22.08 7.05
N PHE A 38 5.79 21.24 8.06
CA PHE A 38 6.47 21.65 9.29
C PHE A 38 7.95 22.01 9.06
N PRO A 39 8.75 21.23 8.31
CA PRO A 39 10.14 21.59 8.06
C PRO A 39 10.26 22.84 7.19
N VAL A 40 9.44 22.99 6.15
CA VAL A 40 9.52 24.16 5.26
C VAL A 40 9.10 25.43 6.00
N ALA A 41 8.05 25.39 6.82
CA ALA A 41 7.67 26.52 7.67
C ALA A 41 8.75 26.85 8.72
N ALA A 42 9.46 25.85 9.25
CA ALA A 42 10.55 26.05 10.20
C ALA A 42 11.80 26.69 9.57
N ILE A 43 12.15 26.37 8.32
CA ILE A 43 13.31 26.95 7.62
C ILE A 43 13.09 28.42 7.30
N PHE A 44 11.90 28.77 6.81
CA PHE A 44 11.65 30.08 6.19
C PHE A 44 10.86 31.05 7.09
N GLY A 45 10.58 30.66 8.34
CA GLY A 45 9.87 31.50 9.30
C GLY A 45 8.47 31.90 8.84
N LYS A 46 7.98 33.10 9.25
CA LYS A 46 6.64 33.60 8.88
C LYS A 46 6.44 33.78 7.37
N GLU A 47 7.50 34.01 6.59
CA GLU A 47 7.41 34.19 5.14
C GLU A 47 7.43 32.84 4.38
N GLY A 48 7.89 31.78 5.05
CA GLY A 48 7.91 30.41 4.53
C GLY A 48 6.58 29.80 4.16
N TRP A 49 5.48 30.33 4.71
CA TRP A 49 4.13 29.85 4.44
C TRP A 49 3.74 29.99 2.96
N GLY A 50 4.29 30.99 2.26
CA GLY A 50 4.07 31.19 0.83
C GLY A 50 4.59 30.04 -0.05
N VAL A 51 5.59 29.29 0.43
CA VAL A 51 6.20 28.15 -0.29
C VAL A 51 5.78 26.81 0.33
N ALA A 52 5.64 26.75 1.66
CA ALA A 52 5.25 25.54 2.37
C ALA A 52 3.82 25.08 2.03
N ALA A 53 2.87 26.03 1.94
CA ALA A 53 1.47 25.69 1.69
C ALA A 53 1.23 25.09 0.28
N PRO A 54 1.77 25.66 -0.81
CA PRO A 54 1.67 25.04 -2.13
C PRO A 54 2.33 23.65 -2.22
N LEU A 55 3.51 23.46 -1.61
CA LEU A 55 4.20 22.16 -1.60
C LEU A 55 3.41 21.10 -0.84
N ALA A 56 2.81 21.47 0.29
CA ALA A 56 1.96 20.57 1.05
C ALA A 56 0.68 20.19 0.29
N LEU A 57 0.09 21.16 -0.43
CA LEU A 57 -1.05 20.89 -1.29
C LEU A 57 -0.68 19.91 -2.41
N LEU A 58 0.45 20.11 -3.08
CA LEU A 58 0.95 19.20 -4.11
C LEU A 58 1.22 17.80 -3.55
N ALA A 59 1.85 17.70 -2.38
CA ALA A 59 2.09 16.42 -1.70
C ALA A 59 0.77 15.71 -1.36
N MET A 60 -0.24 16.43 -0.85
CA MET A 60 -1.57 15.87 -0.60
C MET A 60 -2.27 15.39 -1.87
N VAL A 61 -2.23 16.19 -2.93
CA VAL A 61 -2.80 15.81 -4.24
C VAL A 61 -2.13 14.54 -4.74
N PHE A 62 -0.80 14.46 -4.66
CA PHE A 62 -0.04 13.29 -5.07
C PHE A 62 -0.43 12.02 -4.29
N VAL A 63 -0.55 12.11 -2.97
CA VAL A 63 -1.03 11.00 -2.14
C VAL A 63 -2.42 10.55 -2.58
N VAL A 64 -3.37 11.49 -2.74
CA VAL A 64 -4.74 11.16 -3.18
C VAL A 64 -4.75 10.49 -4.55
N VAL A 65 -3.94 10.97 -5.50
CA VAL A 65 -3.81 10.36 -6.83
C VAL A 65 -3.30 8.92 -6.72
N ILE A 66 -2.23 8.68 -5.95
CA ILE A 66 -1.71 7.32 -5.74
C ILE A 66 -2.78 6.42 -5.13
N GLU A 67 -3.50 6.89 -4.12
CA GLU A 67 -4.55 6.11 -3.48
C GLU A 67 -5.67 5.71 -4.45
N VAL A 68 -6.12 6.65 -5.29
CA VAL A 68 -7.13 6.39 -6.33
C VAL A 68 -6.61 5.37 -7.33
N LEU A 69 -5.36 5.50 -7.78
CA LEU A 69 -4.73 4.57 -8.71
C LEU A 69 -4.61 3.16 -8.10
N VAL A 70 -4.13 3.06 -6.86
CA VAL A 70 -4.03 1.78 -6.14
C VAL A 70 -5.42 1.17 -5.95
N PHE A 71 -6.42 1.95 -5.53
CA PHE A 71 -7.77 1.45 -5.35
C PHE A 71 -8.36 0.90 -6.66
N ARG A 72 -8.22 1.66 -7.75
CA ARG A 72 -8.70 1.27 -9.07
C ARG A 72 -7.98 0.02 -9.59
N TRP A 73 -6.66 -0.05 -9.39
CA TRP A 73 -5.86 -1.23 -9.74
C TRP A 73 -6.31 -2.46 -8.94
N ARG A 74 -6.46 -2.34 -7.62
CA ARG A 74 -6.92 -3.44 -6.74
C ARG A 74 -8.30 -3.95 -7.15
N ARG A 75 -9.22 -3.04 -7.51
CA ARG A 75 -10.56 -3.40 -7.97
C ARG A 75 -10.50 -4.19 -9.27
N ARG A 76 -9.82 -3.67 -10.30
CA ARG A 76 -9.64 -4.37 -11.57
C ARG A 76 -8.96 -5.73 -11.42
N TYR A 77 -7.95 -5.80 -10.58
CA TYR A 77 -7.25 -7.06 -10.31
C TYR A 77 -8.16 -8.08 -9.63
N GLY A 78 -8.98 -7.64 -8.67
CA GLY A 78 -9.97 -8.48 -8.00
C GLY A 78 -11.07 -8.99 -8.94
N GLU A 79 -11.56 -8.12 -9.84
CA GLU A 79 -12.54 -8.47 -10.89
C GLU A 79 -11.93 -9.51 -11.85
N SER A 80 -10.73 -9.28 -12.37
CA SER A 80 -10.03 -10.24 -13.25
C SER A 80 -9.81 -11.62 -12.62
N LEU A 81 -9.47 -11.67 -11.32
CA LEU A 81 -9.34 -12.95 -10.62
C LEU A 81 -10.70 -13.66 -10.47
N SER A 82 -11.78 -12.90 -10.24
CA SER A 82 -13.12 -13.45 -10.15
C SER A 82 -13.56 -14.05 -11.48
N ASP A 83 -13.32 -13.35 -12.58
CA ASP A 83 -13.67 -13.82 -13.93
C ASP A 83 -12.92 -15.11 -14.28
N ARG A 84 -11.66 -15.23 -13.86
CA ARG A 84 -10.85 -16.45 -14.04
C ARG A 84 -11.32 -17.63 -13.19
N MET A 85 -11.93 -17.38 -12.04
CA MET A 85 -12.50 -18.43 -11.21
C MET A 85 -13.80 -19.00 -11.81
N THR A 86 -14.52 -18.21 -12.60
CA THR A 86 -15.78 -18.62 -13.26
C THR A 86 -15.60 -19.04 -14.72
N ALA A 87 -14.47 -18.71 -15.34
CA ALA A 87 -14.12 -19.16 -16.68
C ALA A 87 -14.13 -20.69 -16.76
N SER A 88 -14.80 -21.25 -17.78
CA SER A 88 -14.90 -22.70 -17.99
C SER A 88 -13.67 -23.30 -18.67
N ASP A 89 -12.61 -22.52 -18.88
CA ASP A 89 -11.49 -22.89 -19.73
C ASP A 89 -10.47 -23.80 -19.02
N PRO A 90 -9.90 -24.78 -19.73
CA PRO A 90 -9.01 -25.81 -19.18
C PRO A 90 -7.55 -25.35 -19.06
N VAL A 91 -7.27 -24.05 -18.89
CA VAL A 91 -5.89 -23.57 -18.76
C VAL A 91 -5.25 -24.18 -17.51
N GLU A 92 -4.19 -24.96 -17.69
CA GLU A 92 -3.44 -25.61 -16.61
C GLU A 92 -2.09 -24.93 -16.42
N TRP A 93 -1.78 -24.58 -15.17
CA TRP A 93 -0.49 -24.00 -14.80
C TRP A 93 0.43 -25.09 -14.29
N THR A 94 1.61 -25.23 -14.89
CA THR A 94 2.66 -26.06 -14.32
C THR A 94 3.25 -25.35 -13.10
N VAL A 95 3.31 -26.06 -11.98
CA VAL A 95 3.92 -25.57 -10.74
C VAL A 95 5.30 -26.18 -10.59
N GLU A 96 6.28 -25.31 -10.45
CA GLU A 96 7.67 -25.67 -10.22
C GLU A 96 8.10 -25.16 -8.84
N LEU A 97 8.82 -26.01 -8.10
CA LEU A 97 9.52 -25.63 -6.88
C LEU A 97 11.00 -25.89 -7.10
N ASN A 98 11.82 -24.85 -6.95
CA ASN A 98 13.26 -24.91 -7.18
C ASN A 98 13.65 -25.48 -8.55
N GLY A 99 12.89 -25.14 -9.61
CA GLY A 99 13.12 -25.61 -10.97
C GLY A 99 12.70 -27.06 -11.25
N VAL A 100 12.10 -27.74 -10.27
CA VAL A 100 11.54 -29.09 -10.45
C VAL A 100 10.03 -29.00 -10.57
N LYS A 101 9.47 -29.61 -11.63
CA LYS A 101 8.02 -29.72 -11.83
C LYS A 101 7.39 -30.59 -10.75
N VAL A 102 6.52 -30.00 -9.94
CA VAL A 102 5.85 -30.68 -8.81
C VAL A 102 4.41 -31.08 -9.17
N GLY A 103 3.78 -30.38 -10.11
CA GLY A 103 2.43 -30.74 -10.58
C GLY A 103 1.83 -29.70 -11.53
N SER A 104 0.55 -29.87 -11.83
CA SER A 104 -0.26 -28.86 -12.53
C SER A 104 -1.48 -28.46 -11.71
N ILE A 105 -1.91 -27.20 -11.85
CA ILE A 105 -3.08 -26.66 -11.17
C ILE A 105 -3.97 -25.96 -12.20
N PRO A 106 -5.30 -26.22 -12.21
CA PRO A 106 -6.24 -25.50 -13.06
C PRO A 106 -6.25 -23.99 -12.76
N ASP A 107 -6.43 -23.17 -13.80
CA ASP A 107 -6.44 -21.70 -13.70
C ASP A 107 -7.40 -21.18 -12.63
N ALA A 108 -8.61 -21.73 -12.57
CA ALA A 108 -9.61 -21.35 -11.58
C ALA A 108 -9.12 -21.57 -10.14
N ARG A 109 -8.40 -22.68 -9.89
CA ARG A 109 -7.84 -22.98 -8.57
C ARG A 109 -6.64 -22.08 -8.27
N TYR A 110 -5.83 -21.78 -9.27
CA TYR A 110 -4.72 -20.84 -9.14
C TYR A 110 -5.20 -19.41 -8.84
N ALA A 111 -6.25 -18.94 -9.52
CA ALA A 111 -6.87 -17.64 -9.29
C ALA A 111 -7.47 -17.54 -7.88
N ALA A 112 -8.12 -18.61 -7.39
CA ALA A 112 -8.63 -18.67 -6.03
C ALA A 112 -7.52 -18.53 -4.97
N ILE A 113 -6.40 -19.24 -5.14
CA ILE A 113 -5.23 -19.13 -4.25
C ILE A 113 -4.68 -17.70 -4.23
N LYS A 114 -4.56 -17.06 -5.40
CA LYS A 114 -4.14 -15.66 -5.51
C LYS A 114 -5.11 -14.70 -4.82
N GLN A 115 -6.41 -14.92 -4.97
CA GLN A 115 -7.42 -14.08 -4.34
C GLN A 115 -7.37 -14.21 -2.81
N GLN A 116 -7.16 -15.44 -2.29
CA GLN A 116 -7.00 -15.69 -0.86
C GLN A 116 -5.73 -15.05 -0.29
N SER A 117 -4.59 -15.15 -0.98
CA SER A 117 -3.36 -14.49 -0.54
C SER A 117 -3.48 -12.97 -0.53
N PHE A 118 -4.19 -12.41 -1.51
CA PHE A 118 -4.42 -10.97 -1.62
C PHE A 118 -5.36 -10.44 -0.53
N ARG A 119 -6.31 -11.25 -0.07
CA ARG A 119 -7.24 -10.92 1.02
C ARG A 119 -6.71 -11.25 2.41
N SER A 120 -5.60 -11.98 2.52
CA SER A 120 -5.02 -12.36 3.80
C SER A 120 -4.64 -11.13 4.62
N GLY A 121 -5.22 -11.03 5.83
CA GLY A 121 -4.94 -9.93 6.78
C GLY A 121 -3.46 -9.85 7.19
N ARG A 122 -2.73 -10.97 7.14
CA ARG A 122 -1.29 -11.02 7.44
C ARG A 122 -0.47 -10.18 6.46
N ASN A 123 -0.85 -10.16 5.18
CA ASN A 123 -0.22 -9.28 4.17
C ASN A 123 -0.57 -7.81 4.42
N ALA A 124 -1.77 -7.51 4.90
CA ALA A 124 -2.15 -6.15 5.26
C ALA A 124 -1.36 -5.62 6.47
N VAL A 125 -1.15 -6.47 7.49
CA VAL A 125 -0.31 -6.14 8.66
C VAL A 125 1.15 -5.94 8.24
N ALA A 126 1.71 -6.82 7.41
CA ALA A 126 3.07 -6.65 6.89
C ALA A 126 3.23 -5.36 6.08
N GLN A 127 2.24 -5.01 5.24
CA GLN A 127 2.22 -3.73 4.52
C GLN A 127 2.17 -2.54 5.48
N LEU A 128 1.38 -2.61 6.57
CA LEU A 128 1.32 -1.54 7.56
C LEU A 128 2.69 -1.32 8.24
N PHE A 129 3.35 -2.39 8.68
CA PHE A 129 4.68 -2.30 9.27
C PHE A 129 5.72 -1.76 8.29
N ASN A 130 5.68 -2.19 7.02
CA ASN A 130 6.58 -1.67 6.00
C ASN A 130 6.35 -0.18 5.74
N ILE A 131 5.09 0.26 5.65
CA ILE A 131 4.77 1.70 5.50
C ILE A 131 5.27 2.48 6.71
N GLY A 132 5.02 2.00 7.93
CA GLY A 132 5.52 2.63 9.15
C GLY A 132 7.06 2.73 9.17
N HIS A 133 7.75 1.67 8.75
CA HIS A 133 9.21 1.66 8.66
C HIS A 133 9.72 2.68 7.63
N VAL A 134 9.10 2.76 6.44
CA VAL A 134 9.45 3.78 5.44
C VAL A 134 9.25 5.18 5.99
N ILE A 135 8.14 5.44 6.68
CA ILE A 135 7.88 6.75 7.32
C ILE A 135 8.98 7.09 8.32
N LEU A 136 9.40 6.14 9.16
CA LEU A 136 10.48 6.36 10.13
C LEU A 136 11.82 6.65 9.44
N VAL A 137 12.17 5.88 8.41
CA VAL A 137 13.42 6.09 7.64
C VAL A 137 13.43 7.46 6.96
N VAL A 138 12.33 7.83 6.31
CA VAL A 138 12.18 9.15 5.66
C VAL A 138 12.26 10.27 6.69
N SER A 139 11.61 10.11 7.84
CA SER A 139 11.64 11.12 8.92
C SER A 139 13.07 11.32 9.44
N ASN A 140 13.80 10.22 9.66
CA ASN A 140 15.21 10.29 10.08
C ASN A 140 16.08 11.00 9.03
N GLN A 141 15.89 10.66 7.75
CA GLN A 141 16.64 11.30 6.67
C GLN A 141 16.34 12.80 6.56
N LEU A 142 15.09 13.21 6.77
CA LEU A 142 14.70 14.62 6.78
C LEU A 142 15.35 15.39 7.94
N ILE A 143 15.40 14.81 9.14
CA ILE A 143 16.06 15.42 10.30
C ILE A 143 17.55 15.66 10.01
N VAL A 144 18.25 14.65 9.49
CA VAL A 144 19.67 14.77 9.14
C VAL A 144 19.88 15.80 8.04
N SER A 145 19.06 15.76 6.99
CA SER A 145 19.16 16.70 5.87
C SER A 145 18.92 18.13 6.33
N PHE A 146 17.95 18.36 7.21
CA PHE A 146 17.68 19.66 7.81
C PHE A 146 18.85 20.17 8.65
N ALA A 147 19.45 19.30 9.49
CA ALA A 147 20.60 19.67 10.30
C ALA A 147 21.80 20.10 9.44
N VAL A 148 22.08 19.35 8.36
CA VAL A 148 23.15 19.69 7.40
C VAL A 148 22.86 21.01 6.70
N LEU A 149 21.62 21.22 6.25
CA LEU A 149 21.22 22.46 5.56
C LEU A 149 21.34 23.68 6.48
N ALA A 150 20.92 23.55 7.74
CA ALA A 150 21.03 24.61 8.74
C ALA A 150 22.50 24.99 8.99
N VAL A 151 23.40 24.00 9.14
CA VAL A 151 24.84 24.25 9.27
C VAL A 151 25.40 24.94 8.03
N TYR A 152 25.04 24.48 6.83
CA TYR A 152 25.48 25.09 5.59
C TYR A 152 25.05 26.57 5.48
N LEU A 153 23.79 26.87 5.83
CA LEU A 153 23.26 28.23 5.80
C LEU A 153 23.95 29.16 6.81
N VAL A 154 24.35 28.64 7.99
CA VAL A 154 25.12 29.41 8.98
C VAL A 154 26.54 29.71 8.51
N ILE A 155 27.18 28.77 7.80
CA ILE A 155 28.54 28.96 7.26
C ILE A 155 28.54 29.87 6.03
N ALA A 156 27.48 29.83 5.22
CA ALA A 156 27.37 30.59 3.98
C ALA A 156 26.97 32.06 4.19
N TRP A 157 26.71 32.49 5.43
CA TRP A 157 26.35 33.85 5.83
C TRP A 157 27.54 34.52 6.53
#